data_AF-A0AAU3DZ28-F1
#
_entry.id   AF-A0AAU3DZ28-F1
#
_cell.length_a   1.000
_cell.length_b   1.000
_cell.length_c   1.000
_cell.angle_alpha   90.00
_cell.angle_beta   90.00
_cell.angle_gamma   90.00
#
_symmetry.space_group_name_H-M   'P 1'
#
loop_
_entity.id
_entity.type
_entity.pdbx_description
1 polymer ?
#
loop_
_entity_poly.entity_id
_entity_poly.type
_entity_poly.pdbx_seq_one_letter_code
_entity_poly.pdbx_strand_id
1 'polypeptide(L)' 'MNDAIELRLDPATAEDLRDALYNLGEHQAAGRGIPHMDTDTSRRLGALLRDLDIRLGGSGRFG' A
#
# COMPACT_ATOMS: atom_id res chain seq x y z
N MET A 1 22.02 7.07 -14.04
CA MET A 1 21.67 5.70 -13.61
C MET A 1 20.18 5.71 -13.34
N ASN A 2 19.45 4.76 -13.91
CA ASN A 2 18.01 4.65 -13.70
C ASN A 2 17.83 3.93 -12.36
N ASP A 3 17.87 4.68 -11.25
CA ASP A 3 17.76 4.12 -9.90
C ASP A 3 16.30 3.72 -9.64
N ALA A 4 15.88 2.61 -10.24
CA ALA A 4 14.55 2.06 -10.06
C ALA A 4 14.38 1.57 -8.62
N ILE A 5 13.30 2.00 -7.97
CA ILE A 5 12.89 1.47 -6.66
C ILE A 5 11.93 0.31 -6.91
N GLU A 6 12.43 -0.91 -6.69
CA GLU A 6 11.63 -2.13 -6.81
C GLU A 6 11.22 -2.64 -5.43
N LEU A 7 9.91 -2.88 -5.26
CA LEU A 7 9.36 -3.55 -4.09
C LEU A 7 9.12 -5.01 -4.42
N ARG A 8 9.79 -5.92 -3.70
CA ARG A 8 9.55 -7.36 -3.82
C ARG A 8 8.46 -7.75 -2.83
N LEU A 9 7.30 -8.15 -3.35
CA LEU A 9 6.15 -8.56 -2.55
C LEU A 9 5.98 -10.07 -2.62
N ASP A 10 5.58 -10.69 -1.52
CA ASP A 10 4.97 -12.00 -1.58
C ASP A 10 3.57 -11.91 -2.25
N PRO A 11 3.02 -13.02 -2.76
CA PRO A 11 1.73 -13.00 -3.44
C PRO A 11 0.57 -12.42 -2.62
N ALA A 12 0.50 -12.69 -1.32
CA ALA A 12 -0.58 -12.20 -0.48
C ALA A 12 -0.50 -10.68 -0.32
N THR A 13 0.69 -10.14 -0.06
CA THR A 13 0.91 -8.69 0.02
C THR A 13 0.61 -8.00 -1.32
N ALA A 14 0.89 -8.65 -2.45
CA ALA A 14 0.57 -8.11 -3.78
C ALA A 14 -0.94 -8.08 -4.06
N GLU A 15 -1.68 -9.11 -3.64
CA GLU A 15 -3.14 -9.15 -3.74
C GLU A 15 -3.79 -8.10 -2.85
N ASP A 16 -3.36 -8.01 -1.59
CA ASP A 16 -3.80 -6.99 -0.64
C ASP A 16 -3.63 -5.58 -1.22
N LEU A 17 -2.46 -5.30 -1.83
CA LEU A 17 -2.18 -4.00 -2.44
C LEU A 17 -3.08 -3.72 -3.64
N ARG A 18 -3.26 -4.71 -4.53
CA ARG A 18 -4.12 -4.57 -5.71
C ARG A 18 -5.55 -4.24 -5.29
N ASP A 19 -6.09 -4.99 -4.34
CA ASP A 19 -7.47 -4.85 -3.91
C ASP A 19 -7.69 -3.52 -3.16
N ALA A 20 -6.70 -3.09 -2.35
CA ALA A 20 -6.71 -1.77 -1.71
C ALA A 20 -6.75 -0.63 -2.72
N LEU A 21 -5.90 -0.67 -3.77
CA LEU A 21 -5.86 0.35 -4.81
C LEU A 21 -7.13 0.36 -5.67
N TYR A 22 -7.66 -0.83 -5.99
CA TYR A 22 -8.93 -0.97 -6.71
C TYR A 22 -10.09 -0.35 -5.93
N ASN A 23 -10.25 -0.74 -4.65
CA ASN A 23 -11.31 -0.22 -3.79
C ASN A 23 -11.20 1.30 -3.59
N LEU A 24 -9.98 1.81 -3.41
CA LEU A 24 -9.75 3.25 -3.33
C LEU A 24 -10.23 3.96 -4.59
N GLY A 25 -9.84 3.47 -5.77
CA GLY A 25 -10.22 4.06 -7.05
C GLY A 25 -11.73 4.06 -7.29
N GLU A 26 -12.37 2.90 -7.15
CA GLU A 26 -13.81 2.73 -7.36
C GLU A 26 -14.64 3.59 -6.42
N HIS A 27 -14.30 3.59 -5.13
CA HIS A 27 -15.06 4.36 -4.14
C HIS A 27 -14.83 5.86 -4.29
N GLN A 28 -13.60 6.29 -4.60
CA GLN A 28 -13.30 7.70 -4.87
C GLN A 28 -14.06 8.19 -6.12
N ALA A 29 -14.06 7.40 -7.21
CA ALA A 29 -14.78 7.75 -8.43
C ALA A 29 -16.30 7.80 -8.22
N ALA A 30 -16.83 6.91 -7.37
CA ALA A 30 -18.24 6.89 -7.02
C ALA A 30 -18.65 7.94 -5.97
N GLY A 31 -17.70 8.72 -5.41
CA GLY A 31 -17.96 9.66 -4.32
C GLY A 31 -18.44 8.98 -3.04
N ARG A 32 -18.04 7.72 -2.82
CA ARG A 32 -18.42 6.89 -1.67
C ARG A 32 -17.30 6.83 -0.64
N GLY A 33 -17.68 6.55 0.61
CA GLY A 33 -16.71 6.22 1.65
C GLY A 33 -15.90 4.98 1.26
N ILE A 34 -14.59 5.03 1.46
CA ILE A 34 -13.70 3.88 1.25
C ILE A 34 -13.99 2.86 2.35
N PRO A 35 -14.18 1.58 2.01
CA PRO A 35 -14.48 0.55 2.99
C PRO A 35 -13.32 0.37 3.96
N HIS A 36 -13.64 -0.03 5.20
CA HIS A 36 -12.61 -0.33 6.16
C HIS A 36 -11.81 -1.58 5.74
N MET A 37 -10.50 -1.48 5.84
CA MET A 37 -9.59 -2.59 5.60
C MET A 37 -9.45 -3.42 6.87
N ASP A 38 -9.37 -4.74 6.75
CA ASP A 38 -9.13 -5.58 7.91
C ASP A 38 -7.75 -5.30 8.53
N THR A 39 -7.63 -5.61 9.82
CA THR A 39 -6.44 -5.28 10.61
C THR A 39 -5.17 -5.95 10.07
N ASP A 40 -5.26 -7.16 9.52
CA ASP A 40 -4.08 -7.89 9.04
C ASP A 40 -3.55 -7.33 7.73
N THR A 41 -4.44 -7.06 6.79
CA THR A 41 -4.15 -6.39 5.52
C THR A 41 -3.61 -4.98 5.77
N SER A 42 -4.26 -4.22 6.67
CA SER A 42 -3.82 -2.87 7.05
C SER A 42 -2.39 -2.88 7.60
N ARG A 43 -2.07 -3.85 8.47
CA ARG A 43 -0.71 -4.00 9.02
C ARG A 43 0.32 -4.37 7.95
N ARG A 44 -0.01 -5.31 7.06
CA ARG A 44 0.90 -5.73 5.98
C ARG A 44 1.21 -4.57 5.03
N LEU A 45 0.17 -3.87 4.57
CA LEU A 45 0.34 -2.71 3.69
C LEU A 45 0.99 -1.52 4.40
N GLY A 46 0.71 -1.30 5.68
CA GLY A 46 1.38 -0.29 6.49
C GLY A 46 2.90 -0.53 6.56
N ALA A 47 3.32 -1.77 6.83
CA ALA A 47 4.73 -2.14 6.82
C ALA A 47 5.37 -1.96 5.43
N LEU A 48 4.65 -2.33 4.36
CA LEU A 48 5.12 -2.13 3.00
C LEU A 48 5.35 -0.64 2.68
N LEU A 49 4.40 0.22 3.03
CA LEU A 49 4.51 1.67 2.80
C LEU A 49 5.62 2.29 3.63
N ARG A 50 5.85 1.80 4.85
CA ARG A 50 6.96 2.21 5.70
C ARG A 50 8.31 1.92 5.06
N ASP A 51 8.48 0.70 4.54
CA ASP A 51 9.71 0.27 3.89
C ASP A 51 9.96 1.06 2.60
N LEU A 52 8.90 1.35 1.84
CA LEU A 52 8.98 2.23 0.67
C LEU A 52 9.42 3.64 1.06
N ASP A 53 8.82 4.24 2.10
CA ASP A 53 9.17 5.58 2.59
C ASP A 53 10.65 5.66 2.97
N ILE A 54 11.16 4.68 3.70
CA ILE A 54 12.59 4.60 4.06
C ILE A 54 13.47 4.52 2.80
N ARG A 55 13.11 3.72 1.80
CA ARG A 55 13.87 3.60 0.54
C ARG A 55 13.86 4.89 -0.28
N LEU A 56 12.80 5.70 -0.14
CA LEU A 56 12.69 7.02 -0.74
C LEU A 56 13.47 8.10 0.04
N GLY A 57 14.12 7.75 1.16
CA GLY A 57 14.85 8.67 2.02
C GLY A 57 13.98 9.34 3.11
N GLY A 58 12.76 8.85 3.30
CA GLY A 58 11.85 9.26 4.36
C GLY A 58 12.19 8.61 5.72
N SER A 59 11.41 8.95 6.74
CA SER A 59 11.65 8.52 8.12
C SER A 59 10.91 7.24 8.52
N GLY A 60 10.17 6.62 7.60
CA GLY A 60 9.28 5.49 7.89
C GLY A 60 7.98 5.94 8.55
N ARG A 61 7.32 6.95 7.98
CA ARG A 61 6.13 7.61 8.57
C ARG A 61 4.92 6.69 8.74
N PHE A 62 4.86 5.60 7.98
CA PHE A 62 3.71 4.70 7.97
C PHE A 62 3.89 3.59 9.01
N GLY A 63 2.87 3.31 9.81
CA GLY A 63 2.87 2.33 10.90
C GLY A 63 1.52 2.18 11.55
#